data_AF-A0A290ZS48-F1
#
_entry.id   AF-A0A290ZS48-F1
#
_cell.length_a   1.000
_cell.length_b   1.000
_cell.length_c   1.000
_cell.angle_alpha   90.00
_cell.angle_beta   90.00
_cell.angle_gamma   90.00
#
_symmetry.space_group_name_H-M   'P 1'
#
loop_
_entity.id
_entity.type
_entity.pdbx_description
1 polymer ?
#
loop_
_entity_poly.entity_id
_entity_poly.type
_entity_poly.pdbx_seq_one_letter_code
_entity_poly.pdbx_strand_id
1 'polypeptide(L)'
;MARGTTGGQTLKYEVGYVTSVPVPTIDGELRDTLAELAKQSWRFQRSLDTRVEISRAFMLPAVLQAGVGSLGDRAQHWARLAAASQAELDALHGQINEESYRLYGISGEDRSVIERGFGLSIDSDMSPDDDDGDESDDDGGAPEVDATPMVASLLSWTLGVAFGRFDVRLATSEREAPPEPEPFDPLPVCSPGMLTGDDDLPVASPPAGYPLTFPTDGILVDDPGHPRDVVRAVRSVFDTVFDDANGCWHEAAELLGTLDLRTWFARDFFEPHIKRYSKSRRKAPIYWQLATASGSYSVWIYIHRATSDTLFQILESSFLGGKLDHEKSKLYALTRDTGGIRSASQRREIEQQEHFVGELQALKTEIARVAPLWKPNLHDGVILNFAPLWRLVPQSRSWQAECKKAWDKLVSGEYDWAHLAMHLWPERVVLKCIDDRSLAIAHGLEEVFWHEDASGSWQKQQVDETTVQKLIDERTSATVKAALKDLLSAATSAVSKGRKPQAKSSSPQSAAPKFVPTIARAPAAEAIVDEATLNVVKAAISRVAGGASKADVLAATGISDADWNKAVTALLDRGDVTRTGQKRGTRYQTKVS
;
A
#
# COMPACT_ATOMS: atom_id res chain seq x y z
N MET A 1 22.24 -1.68 21.83
CA MET A 1 21.02 -2.52 21.70
C MET A 1 21.27 -3.55 20.62
N ALA A 2 20.91 -4.83 20.83
CA ALA A 2 21.05 -5.84 19.78
C ALA A 2 20.24 -5.40 18.55
N ARG A 3 20.94 -5.18 17.42
CA ARG A 3 20.27 -5.03 16.13
C ARG A 3 19.39 -6.25 15.95
N GLY A 4 18.09 -6.04 15.79
CA GLY A 4 17.18 -7.12 15.41
C GLY A 4 17.78 -7.82 14.21
N THR A 5 18.11 -9.10 14.39
CA THR A 5 18.55 -9.96 13.29
C THR A 5 17.55 -9.85 12.15
N THR A 6 18.06 -9.87 10.92
CA THR A 6 17.37 -9.80 9.61
C THR A 6 16.27 -10.84 9.37
N GLY A 7 15.81 -11.57 10.39
CA GLY A 7 14.61 -12.39 10.36
C GLY A 7 13.55 -11.79 11.28
N GLY A 8 12.39 -11.42 10.72
CA GLY A 8 11.26 -10.78 11.39
C GLY A 8 10.55 -11.59 12.49
N GLN A 9 11.28 -12.20 13.44
CA GLN A 9 10.71 -12.54 14.73
C GLN A 9 10.54 -11.25 15.55
N THR A 10 9.30 -10.97 15.92
CA THR A 10 9.03 -9.95 16.94
C THR A 10 9.56 -10.47 18.27
N LEU A 11 10.60 -9.83 18.81
CA LEU A 11 11.04 -10.07 20.19
C LEU A 11 9.84 -9.85 21.10
N LYS A 12 9.32 -10.93 21.70
CA LYS A 12 8.19 -10.86 22.63
C LYS A 12 8.75 -10.49 24.00
N TYR A 13 8.64 -9.22 24.37
CA TYR A 13 9.00 -8.75 25.70
C TYR A 13 7.89 -9.12 26.68
N GLU A 14 8.13 -10.10 27.53
CA GLU A 14 7.26 -10.34 28.69
C GLU A 14 7.83 -9.61 29.89
N VAL A 15 7.00 -8.79 30.55
CA VAL A 15 7.42 -7.95 31.68
C VAL A 15 8.16 -8.76 32.74
N GLY A 16 7.69 -9.98 33.02
CA GLY A 16 8.34 -10.91 33.95
C GLY A 16 9.80 -11.19 33.63
N TYR A 17 10.15 -11.41 32.35
CA TYR A 17 11.53 -11.63 31.93
C TYR A 17 12.37 -10.36 32.08
N VAL A 18 11.83 -9.21 31.68
CA VAL A 18 12.54 -7.92 31.82
C VAL A 18 12.81 -7.60 33.29
N THR A 19 11.85 -7.82 34.17
CA THR A 19 12.02 -7.61 35.63
C THR A 19 12.99 -8.59 36.27
N SER A 20 13.22 -9.76 35.66
CA SER A 20 14.16 -10.76 36.15
C SER A 20 15.61 -10.52 35.70
N VAL A 21 15.84 -9.54 34.80
CA VAL A 21 17.20 -9.21 34.34
C VAL A 21 18.00 -8.67 35.53
N PRO A 22 19.12 -9.30 35.90
CA PRO A 22 19.95 -8.82 37.00
C PRO A 22 20.63 -7.51 36.57
N VAL A 23 20.25 -6.38 37.17
CA VAL A 23 20.88 -5.09 36.88
C VAL A 23 21.98 -4.82 37.91
N PRO A 24 23.26 -4.71 37.50
CA PRO A 24 24.36 -4.42 38.42
C PRO A 24 24.24 -3.01 39.01
N THR A 25 24.87 -2.78 40.15
CA THR A 25 24.90 -1.43 40.75
C THR A 25 25.79 -0.52 39.92
N ILE A 26 25.25 0.63 39.49
CA ILE A 26 25.95 1.62 38.67
C ILE A 26 26.29 2.83 39.55
N ASP A 27 27.58 3.18 39.63
CA ASP A 27 28.03 4.39 40.32
C ASP A 27 27.62 5.68 39.57
N GLY A 28 27.88 6.84 40.17
CA GLY A 28 27.47 8.13 39.60
C GLY A 28 28.19 8.47 38.29
N GLU A 29 29.50 8.25 38.24
CA GLU A 29 30.34 8.61 37.08
C GLU A 29 30.01 7.76 35.85
N LEU A 30 29.85 6.44 36.04
CA LEU A 30 29.46 5.53 34.99
C LEU A 30 28.02 5.77 34.53
N ARG A 31 27.11 6.14 35.44
CA ARG A 31 25.75 6.52 35.08
C ARG A 31 25.73 7.73 34.17
N ASP A 32 26.50 8.78 34.50
CA ASP A 32 26.59 9.99 33.69
C ASP A 32 27.20 9.69 32.32
N THR A 33 28.23 8.84 32.28
CA THR A 33 28.84 8.36 31.02
C THR A 33 27.84 7.61 30.14
N LEU A 34 27.14 6.62 30.69
CA LEU A 34 26.13 5.85 29.96
C LEU A 34 24.96 6.73 29.50
N ALA A 35 24.54 7.69 30.30
CA ALA A 35 23.50 8.64 29.95
C ALA A 35 23.90 9.51 28.75
N GLU A 36 25.14 10.03 28.73
CA GLU A 36 25.65 10.83 27.62
C GLU A 36 25.80 9.99 26.34
N LEU A 37 26.35 8.78 26.43
CA LEU A 37 26.45 7.85 25.29
C LEU A 37 25.08 7.52 24.70
N ALA A 38 24.08 7.26 25.57
CA ALA A 38 22.72 6.98 25.15
C ALA A 38 22.07 8.21 24.50
N LYS A 39 22.29 9.41 25.05
CA LYS A 39 21.79 10.68 24.49
C LYS A 39 22.39 10.94 23.10
N GLN A 40 23.69 10.75 22.93
CA GLN A 40 24.35 10.87 21.63
C GLN A 40 23.84 9.84 20.63
N SER A 41 23.64 8.58 21.06
CA SER A 41 23.08 7.53 20.20
C SER A 41 21.68 7.91 19.71
N TRP A 42 20.84 8.40 20.61
CA TRP A 42 19.52 8.89 20.27
C TRP A 42 19.56 10.07 19.28
N ARG A 43 20.48 11.03 19.46
CA ARG A 43 20.67 12.18 18.56
C ARG A 43 21.01 11.75 17.13
N PHE A 44 21.98 10.86 16.95
CA PHE A 44 22.35 10.36 15.63
C PHE A 44 21.23 9.54 15.00
N GLN A 45 20.51 8.72 15.77
CA GLN A 45 19.38 7.98 15.23
C GLN A 45 18.26 8.93 14.77
N ARG A 46 17.97 9.96 15.58
CA ARG A 46 17.00 11.00 15.23
C ARG A 46 17.42 11.77 13.98
N SER A 47 18.70 12.12 13.84
CA SER A 47 19.20 12.89 12.68
C SER A 47 19.05 12.13 11.36
N LEU A 48 19.22 10.80 11.37
CA LEU A 48 18.94 9.94 10.21
C LEU A 48 17.45 9.89 9.86
N ASP A 49 16.59 9.96 10.88
CA ASP A 49 15.13 9.90 10.77
C ASP A 49 14.49 11.19 10.21
N THR A 50 15.20 12.32 10.20
CA THR A 50 14.68 13.63 9.74
C THR A 50 14.30 13.63 8.26
N ARG A 51 14.83 12.70 7.47
CA ARG A 51 14.52 12.53 6.05
C ARG A 51 13.32 11.60 5.79
N VAL A 52 12.88 10.85 6.80
CA VAL A 52 11.87 9.80 6.67
C VAL A 52 10.49 10.44 6.79
N GLU A 53 9.78 10.61 5.67
CA GLU A 53 8.50 11.33 5.58
C GLU A 53 7.42 10.88 6.58
N ILE A 54 7.46 9.63 7.02
CA ILE A 54 6.50 9.05 7.98
C ILE A 54 6.99 9.09 9.44
N SER A 55 8.22 9.57 9.69
CA SER A 55 8.77 9.72 11.03
C SER A 55 8.25 10.98 11.69
N ARG A 56 8.11 10.96 13.01
CA ARG A 56 7.78 12.15 13.81
C ARG A 56 8.92 13.17 13.83
N ALA A 57 10.14 12.76 13.46
CA ALA A 57 11.28 13.65 13.33
C ALA A 57 11.40 14.29 11.93
N PHE A 58 10.51 13.95 10.98
CA PHE A 58 10.63 14.43 9.60
C PHE A 58 10.70 15.95 9.51
N MET A 59 11.69 16.45 8.78
CA MET A 59 11.90 17.88 8.48
C MET A 59 11.82 18.12 6.98
N LEU A 60 12.74 17.53 6.20
CA LEU A 60 12.90 17.74 4.76
C LEU A 60 13.41 16.47 4.08
N PRO A 61 13.19 16.29 2.76
CA PRO A 61 13.88 15.25 1.99
C PRO A 61 15.40 15.34 2.11
N ALA A 62 16.07 14.19 2.05
CA ALA A 62 17.53 14.07 2.15
C ALA A 62 18.31 15.08 1.28
N VAL A 63 17.91 15.21 0.01
CA VAL A 63 18.56 16.10 -0.96
C VAL A 63 18.39 17.60 -0.66
N LEU A 64 17.40 17.96 0.16
CA LEU A 64 17.21 19.35 0.63
C LEU A 64 17.94 19.62 1.94
N GLN A 65 18.35 18.58 2.67
CA GLN A 65 19.18 18.72 3.87
C GLN A 65 20.69 18.75 3.54
N ALA A 66 21.09 18.18 2.41
CA ALA A 66 22.48 18.13 1.97
C ALA A 66 22.82 19.29 1.03
N GLY A 67 23.61 20.25 1.51
CA GLY A 67 24.45 21.20 0.74
C GLY A 67 23.86 21.87 -0.51
N VAL A 68 24.76 22.31 -1.39
CA VAL A 68 24.49 22.90 -2.71
C VAL A 68 25.00 21.97 -3.81
N GLY A 69 24.52 22.14 -5.04
CA GLY A 69 24.89 21.32 -6.20
C GLY A 69 23.68 20.63 -6.84
N SER A 70 23.99 19.70 -7.75
CA SER A 70 23.01 18.86 -8.44
C SER A 70 22.28 17.92 -7.46
N LEU A 71 21.14 17.36 -7.85
CA LEU A 71 20.43 16.36 -7.03
C LEU A 71 21.31 15.12 -6.76
N GLY A 72 22.11 14.71 -7.74
CA GLY A 72 23.10 13.64 -7.59
C GLY A 72 24.16 13.98 -6.53
N ASP A 73 24.77 15.17 -6.59
CA ASP A 73 25.76 15.63 -5.60
C ASP A 73 25.16 15.65 -4.18
N ARG A 74 23.92 16.15 -4.07
CA ARG A 74 23.17 16.23 -2.81
C ARG A 74 22.89 14.83 -2.25
N ALA A 75 22.51 13.86 -3.11
CA ALA A 75 22.29 12.49 -2.71
C ALA A 75 23.58 11.82 -2.21
N GLN A 76 24.69 11.98 -2.93
CA GLN A 76 26.00 11.47 -2.53
C GLN A 76 26.49 12.10 -1.22
N HIS A 77 26.30 13.41 -1.04
CA HIS A 77 26.65 14.09 0.20
C HIS A 77 25.81 13.56 1.37
N TRP A 78 24.50 13.43 1.21
CA TRP A 78 23.65 12.86 2.25
C TRP A 78 24.07 11.42 2.60
N ALA A 79 24.41 10.59 1.61
CA ALA A 79 24.87 9.22 1.84
C ALA A 79 26.18 9.19 2.67
N ARG A 80 27.12 10.10 2.40
CA ARG A 80 28.34 10.25 3.21
C ARG A 80 28.02 10.65 4.65
N LEU A 81 27.10 11.61 4.86
CA LEU A 81 26.66 12.02 6.20
C LEU A 81 25.96 10.88 6.95
N ALA A 82 25.13 10.11 6.23
CA ALA A 82 24.42 8.96 6.80
C ALA A 82 25.39 7.84 7.20
N ALA A 83 26.37 7.52 6.33
CA ALA A 83 27.40 6.54 6.63
C ALA A 83 28.26 6.95 7.84
N ALA A 84 28.65 8.23 7.92
CA ALA A 84 29.38 8.76 9.07
C ALA A 84 28.55 8.67 10.36
N SER A 85 27.27 9.08 10.32
CA SER A 85 26.37 8.99 11.48
C SER A 85 26.15 7.53 11.91
N GLN A 86 26.08 6.59 10.96
CA GLN A 86 25.96 5.17 11.27
C GLN A 86 27.24 4.58 11.89
N ALA A 87 28.41 5.02 11.44
CA ALA A 87 29.68 4.63 12.05
C ALA A 87 29.81 5.15 13.48
N GLU A 88 29.40 6.40 13.74
CA GLU A 88 29.35 6.96 15.10
C GLU A 88 28.37 6.20 16.00
N LEU A 89 27.19 5.85 15.48
CA LEU A 89 26.23 4.99 16.20
C LEU A 89 26.84 3.64 16.58
N ASP A 90 27.60 3.02 15.68
CA ASP A 90 28.21 1.73 15.93
C ASP A 90 29.36 1.84 16.94
N ALA A 91 30.13 2.93 16.91
CA ALA A 91 31.14 3.24 17.91
C ALA A 91 30.52 3.49 19.30
N LEU A 92 29.45 4.28 19.39
CA LEU A 92 28.71 4.54 20.62
C LEU A 92 28.11 3.26 21.20
N HIS A 93 27.49 2.42 20.35
CA HIS A 93 27.03 1.10 20.75
C HIS A 93 28.16 0.21 21.27
N GLY A 94 29.33 0.25 20.63
CA GLY A 94 30.53 -0.45 21.08
C GLY A 94 30.97 -0.01 22.48
N GLN A 95 31.01 1.29 22.75
CA GLN A 95 31.36 1.85 24.06
C GLN A 95 30.34 1.45 25.14
N ILE A 96 29.04 1.54 24.85
CA ILE A 96 27.98 1.09 25.77
C ILE A 96 28.13 -0.41 26.08
N ASN A 97 28.41 -1.23 25.05
CA ASN A 97 28.61 -2.66 25.23
C ASN A 97 29.85 -2.96 26.07
N GLU A 98 30.96 -2.24 25.88
CA GLU A 98 32.18 -2.41 26.68
C GLU A 98 31.92 -2.15 28.17
N GLU A 99 31.29 -1.02 28.50
CA GLU A 99 30.93 -0.70 29.88
C GLU A 99 29.93 -1.72 30.46
N SER A 100 29.01 -2.22 29.63
CA SER A 100 28.10 -3.29 30.03
C SER A 100 28.87 -4.59 30.32
N TYR A 101 29.77 -5.03 29.45
CA TYR A 101 30.57 -6.24 29.70
C TYR A 101 31.40 -6.13 30.98
N ARG A 102 31.99 -4.96 31.23
CA ARG A 102 32.72 -4.67 32.46
C ARG A 102 31.83 -4.79 33.70
N LEU A 103 30.62 -4.23 33.67
CA LEU A 103 29.66 -4.28 34.77
C LEU A 103 29.18 -5.70 35.09
N TYR A 104 28.96 -6.52 34.07
CA TYR A 104 28.52 -7.90 34.23
C TYR A 104 29.68 -8.89 34.42
N GLY A 105 30.93 -8.44 34.35
CA GLY A 105 32.12 -9.31 34.44
C GLY A 105 32.25 -10.29 33.26
N ILE A 106 31.65 -9.97 32.11
CA ILE A 106 31.65 -10.81 30.91
C ILE A 106 32.95 -10.58 30.15
N SER A 107 33.69 -11.66 29.87
CA SER A 107 34.98 -11.58 29.17
C SER A 107 35.28 -12.85 28.39
N GLY A 108 36.34 -12.82 27.57
CA GLY A 108 36.83 -14.00 26.86
C GLY A 108 35.77 -14.67 25.96
N GLU A 109 35.57 -15.97 26.17
CA GLU A 109 34.67 -16.79 25.36
C GLU A 109 33.20 -16.35 25.46
N ASP A 110 32.74 -15.93 26.65
CA ASP A 110 31.37 -15.47 26.86
C ASP A 110 31.05 -14.23 26.02
N ARG A 111 31.99 -13.28 25.95
CA ARG A 111 31.88 -12.10 25.08
C ARG A 111 31.82 -12.50 23.60
N SER A 112 32.70 -13.40 23.17
CA SER A 112 32.71 -13.87 21.78
C SER A 112 31.45 -14.64 21.38
N VAL A 113 30.77 -15.31 22.33
CA VAL A 113 29.47 -15.95 22.09
C VAL A 113 28.37 -14.89 21.91
N ILE A 114 28.35 -13.87 22.76
CA ILE A 114 27.35 -12.78 22.67
C ILE A 114 27.52 -11.98 21.37
N GLU A 115 28.75 -11.62 21.01
CA GLU A 115 29.04 -10.83 19.80
C GLU A 115 28.75 -11.60 18.51
N ARG A 116 28.96 -12.93 18.49
CA ARG A 116 28.55 -13.78 17.36
C ARG A 116 27.04 -13.99 17.27
N GLY A 117 26.30 -13.60 18.32
CA GLY A 117 24.88 -13.85 18.47
C GLY A 117 24.58 -15.27 18.93
N PHE A 118 23.57 -15.42 19.78
CA PHE A 118 23.05 -16.74 20.14
C PHE A 118 22.42 -17.37 18.90
N GLY A 119 23.14 -18.30 18.27
CA GLY A 119 22.71 -19.00 17.05
C GLY A 119 21.42 -19.78 17.26
N LEU A 120 20.28 -19.14 17.00
CA LEU A 120 19.04 -19.83 16.73
C LEU A 120 19.07 -20.28 15.27
N SER A 121 19.32 -21.57 15.07
CA SER A 121 19.13 -22.25 13.79
C SER A 121 17.68 -22.09 13.34
N ILE A 122 17.45 -21.21 12.36
CA ILE A 122 16.15 -21.03 11.73
C ILE A 122 16.32 -21.42 10.26
N ASP A 123 15.60 -22.47 9.85
CA ASP A 123 15.31 -22.75 8.44
C ASP A 123 14.59 -21.53 7.86
N SER A 124 15.35 -20.61 7.27
CA SER A 124 14.80 -19.45 6.56
C SER A 124 14.40 -19.88 5.15
N ASP A 125 13.12 -20.24 5.01
CA ASP A 125 12.41 -20.13 3.72
C ASP A 125 12.05 -18.64 3.56
N MET A 126 13.06 -17.83 3.28
CA MET A 126 12.87 -16.45 2.81
C MET A 126 12.79 -16.52 1.29
N SER A 127 11.65 -16.08 0.75
CA SER A 127 11.58 -15.71 -0.65
C SER A 127 12.56 -14.55 -0.88
N PRO A 128 13.35 -14.57 -1.96
CA PRO A 128 14.26 -13.47 -2.28
C PRO A 128 13.40 -12.26 -2.62
N ASP A 129 13.42 -11.26 -1.74
CA ASP A 129 13.15 -9.89 -2.18
C ASP A 129 14.44 -9.41 -2.83
N ASP A 130 14.29 -8.96 -4.08
CA ASP A 130 15.34 -8.59 -5.02
C ASP A 130 16.38 -7.64 -4.39
N ASP A 131 17.53 -8.22 -4.05
CA ASP A 131 18.83 -7.56 -4.00
C ASP A 131 19.36 -7.65 -5.44
N ASP A 132 19.21 -6.56 -6.20
CA ASP A 132 19.90 -6.42 -7.49
C ASP A 132 21.40 -6.26 -7.20
N GLY A 133 22.06 -7.41 -7.05
CA GLY A 133 23.51 -7.53 -7.12
C GLY A 133 23.95 -7.29 -8.56
N ASP A 134 24.31 -6.05 -8.87
CA ASP A 134 25.05 -5.75 -10.10
C ASP A 134 26.51 -6.16 -9.89
N GLU A 135 26.90 -7.30 -10.44
CA GLU A 135 28.30 -7.60 -10.73
C GLU A 135 28.75 -6.66 -11.85
N SER A 136 29.32 -5.51 -11.48
CA SER A 136 30.05 -4.66 -12.41
C SER A 136 31.54 -4.65 -12.07
N ASP A 137 32.31 -4.82 -13.14
CA ASP A 137 33.76 -4.93 -13.16
C ASP A 137 34.47 -3.78 -12.42
N ASP A 138 35.54 -4.16 -11.72
CA ASP A 138 36.59 -3.33 -11.14
C ASP A 138 37.04 -2.19 -12.10
N ASP A 139 36.54 -0.97 -11.84
CA ASP A 139 37.24 0.27 -12.16
C ASP A 139 37.29 1.14 -10.89
N GLY A 140 38.47 1.64 -10.55
CA GLY A 140 38.85 2.13 -9.22
C GLY A 140 38.23 3.47 -8.77
N GLY A 141 36.91 3.63 -8.86
CA GLY A 141 36.13 4.73 -8.31
C GLY A 141 35.36 4.33 -7.04
N ALA A 142 35.08 5.28 -6.15
CA ALA A 142 34.17 5.04 -5.02
C ALA A 142 32.78 4.64 -5.54
N PRO A 143 32.05 3.71 -4.90
CA PRO A 143 30.75 3.26 -5.37
C PRO A 143 29.79 4.45 -5.49
N GLU A 144 29.25 4.63 -6.69
CA GLU A 144 28.28 5.69 -6.97
C GLU A 144 26.97 5.37 -6.24
N VAL A 145 26.44 6.33 -5.49
CA VAL A 145 25.23 6.14 -4.68
C VAL A 145 24.01 6.22 -5.59
N ASP A 146 23.13 5.22 -5.52
CA ASP A 146 21.81 5.29 -6.16
C ASP A 146 20.98 6.45 -5.57
N ALA A 147 20.81 7.51 -6.36
CA ALA A 147 20.05 8.69 -6.00
C ALA A 147 18.53 8.51 -6.17
N THR A 148 18.08 7.49 -6.92
CA THR A 148 16.67 7.28 -7.29
C THR A 148 15.72 7.29 -6.07
N PRO A 149 16.00 6.61 -4.95
CA PRO A 149 15.11 6.63 -3.78
C PRO A 149 15.01 8.00 -3.11
N MET A 150 16.08 8.80 -3.15
CA MET A 150 16.10 10.14 -2.57
C MET A 150 15.34 11.13 -3.46
N VAL A 151 15.47 11.02 -4.78
CA VAL A 151 14.69 11.82 -5.74
C VAL A 151 13.21 11.46 -5.70
N ALA A 152 12.86 10.17 -5.64
CA ALA A 152 11.47 9.74 -5.42
C ALA A 152 10.90 10.30 -4.10
N SER A 153 11.76 10.42 -3.07
CA SER A 153 11.38 11.04 -1.80
C SER A 153 11.17 12.55 -1.89
N LEU A 154 12.00 13.25 -2.66
CA LEU A 154 11.78 14.66 -3.00
C LEU A 154 10.43 14.84 -3.70
N LEU A 155 10.11 14.02 -4.71
CA LEU A 155 8.85 14.15 -5.46
C LEU A 155 7.59 13.83 -4.63
N SER A 156 7.68 12.87 -3.70
CA SER A 156 6.59 12.63 -2.73
C SER A 156 6.39 13.82 -1.79
N TRP A 157 7.49 14.45 -1.35
CA TRP A 157 7.42 15.65 -0.53
C TRP A 157 6.86 16.85 -1.30
N THR A 158 7.28 17.09 -2.55
CA THR A 158 6.73 18.19 -3.37
C THR A 158 5.24 17.98 -3.66
N LEU A 159 4.79 16.74 -3.87
CA LEU A 159 3.37 16.42 -3.95
C LEU A 159 2.65 16.72 -2.63
N GLY A 160 3.29 16.44 -1.49
CA GLY A 160 2.79 16.81 -0.18
C GLY A 160 2.68 18.33 0.02
N VAL A 161 3.67 19.11 -0.42
CA VAL A 161 3.60 20.58 -0.44
C VAL A 161 2.45 21.05 -1.33
N ALA A 162 2.29 20.46 -2.52
CA ALA A 162 1.20 20.78 -3.44
C ALA A 162 -0.19 20.51 -2.85
N PHE A 163 -0.32 19.58 -1.89
CA PHE A 163 -1.55 19.32 -1.13
C PHE A 163 -1.65 20.09 0.21
N GLY A 164 -0.66 20.93 0.53
CA GLY A 164 -0.60 21.71 1.75
C GLY A 164 -0.30 20.89 3.01
N ARG A 165 0.43 19.78 2.86
CA ARG A 165 0.82 18.90 3.96
C ARG A 165 2.16 19.28 4.58
N PHE A 166 3.14 19.66 3.75
CA PHE A 166 4.48 20.03 4.19
C PHE A 166 4.73 21.52 4.02
N ASP A 167 5.54 22.07 4.91
CA ASP A 167 5.89 23.48 4.93
C ASP A 167 7.11 23.74 4.05
N VAL A 168 6.91 24.40 2.91
CA VAL A 168 8.00 24.73 1.96
C VAL A 168 9.01 25.72 2.56
N ARG A 169 8.60 26.52 3.57
CA ARG A 169 9.43 27.58 4.16
C ARG A 169 10.66 27.07 4.89
N LEU A 170 10.66 25.79 5.31
CA LEU A 170 11.85 25.15 5.85
C LEU A 170 12.93 24.96 4.78
N ALA A 171 12.54 24.70 3.53
CA ALA A 171 13.48 24.57 2.41
C ALA A 171 13.98 25.93 1.90
N THR A 172 13.14 26.97 1.96
CA THR A 172 13.51 28.34 1.56
C THR A 172 14.18 29.16 2.66
N SER A 173 14.34 28.59 3.86
CA SER A 173 14.84 29.27 5.06
C SER A 173 13.97 30.45 5.56
N GLU A 174 12.74 30.60 5.07
CA GLU A 174 11.75 31.55 5.60
C GLU A 174 11.22 31.14 6.98
N ARG A 175 11.34 29.85 7.32
CA ARG A 175 11.04 29.29 8.65
C ARG A 175 12.28 28.57 9.17
N GLU A 176 12.69 28.89 10.39
CA GLU A 176 13.77 28.16 11.05
C GLU A 176 13.33 26.75 11.45
N ALA A 177 14.25 25.80 11.38
CA ALA A 177 14.02 24.47 11.93
C ALA A 177 13.83 24.55 13.45
N PRO A 178 12.84 23.83 14.02
CA PRO A 178 12.65 23.86 15.47
C PRO A 178 13.87 23.26 16.18
N PRO A 179 14.12 23.66 17.44
CA PRO A 179 15.22 23.12 18.22
C PRO A 179 15.11 21.60 18.38
N GLU A 180 16.25 20.95 18.60
CA GLU A 180 16.26 19.54 18.92
C GLU A 180 15.52 19.30 20.26
N PRO A 181 14.54 18.36 20.30
CA PRO A 181 13.86 18.01 21.54
C PRO A 181 14.78 17.21 22.46
N GLU A 182 14.38 17.03 23.72
CA GLU A 182 15.02 16.07 24.62
C GLU A 182 14.44 14.66 24.42
N PRO A 183 15.19 13.58 24.73
CA PRO A 183 14.78 12.20 24.44
C PRO A 183 13.44 11.76 25.05
N PHE A 184 13.03 12.39 26.16
CA PHE A 184 11.79 12.09 26.89
C PHE A 184 10.69 13.14 26.69
N ASP A 185 10.90 14.12 25.81
CA ASP A 185 9.86 15.07 25.47
C ASP A 185 8.67 14.36 24.79
N PRO A 186 7.44 14.88 24.96
CA PRO A 186 6.27 14.36 24.27
C PRO A 186 6.50 14.35 22.76
N LEU A 187 6.15 13.24 22.12
CA LEU A 187 6.25 13.13 20.67
C LEU A 187 5.27 14.12 20.01
N PRO A 188 5.71 14.88 18.99
CA PRO A 188 4.87 15.91 18.40
C PRO A 188 3.72 15.27 17.62
N VAL A 189 2.57 15.96 17.60
CA VAL A 189 1.37 15.52 16.87
C VAL A 189 1.64 15.50 15.37
N CYS A 190 2.26 16.57 14.86
CA CYS A 190 2.73 16.72 13.50
C CYS A 190 4.25 16.75 13.47
N SER A 191 4.88 16.18 12.44
CA SER A 191 6.34 16.27 12.33
C SER A 191 6.77 17.72 12.08
N PRO A 192 7.99 18.13 12.49
CA PRO A 192 8.52 19.47 12.24
C PRO A 192 8.36 19.99 10.81
N GLY A 193 8.48 19.10 9.82
CA GLY A 193 8.33 19.40 8.39
C GLY A 193 6.90 19.69 7.90
N MET A 194 5.88 19.46 8.73
CA MET A 194 4.48 19.67 8.35
C MET A 194 4.08 21.14 8.41
N LEU A 195 3.14 21.52 7.55
CA LEU A 195 2.52 22.84 7.56
C LEU A 195 1.41 22.90 8.61
N THR A 196 1.71 23.57 9.72
CA THR A 196 0.81 23.68 10.88
C THR A 196 0.40 25.13 11.14
N GLY A 197 -0.73 25.30 11.83
CA GLY A 197 -1.17 26.58 12.38
C GLY A 197 -0.53 26.87 13.73
N ASP A 198 -1.01 27.92 14.39
CA ASP A 198 -0.57 28.31 15.74
C ASP A 198 -0.96 27.30 16.82
N ASP A 199 -1.84 26.35 16.50
CA ASP A 199 -2.30 25.26 17.37
C ASP A 199 -1.52 23.95 17.17
N ASP A 200 -0.43 23.98 16.40
CA ASP A 200 0.38 22.81 16.02
C ASP A 200 -0.37 21.73 15.24
N LEU A 201 -1.55 22.06 14.67
CA LEU A 201 -2.36 21.15 13.85
C LEU A 201 -2.25 21.50 12.36
N PRO A 202 -2.51 20.53 11.45
CA PRO A 202 -2.46 20.78 10.00
C PRO A 202 -3.43 21.87 9.56
N VAL A 203 -2.96 22.81 8.74
CA VAL A 203 -3.80 23.90 8.24
C VAL A 203 -4.80 23.45 7.17
N ALA A 204 -6.03 23.97 7.25
CA ALA A 204 -7.06 23.69 6.25
C ALA A 204 -6.87 24.49 4.95
N SER A 205 -6.22 25.65 5.00
CA SER A 205 -6.00 26.56 3.87
C SER A 205 -4.61 27.20 3.93
N PRO A 206 -4.09 27.73 2.80
CA PRO A 206 -2.81 28.44 2.79
C PRO A 206 -2.78 29.57 3.83
N PRO A 207 -1.80 29.59 4.76
CA PRO A 207 -1.65 30.69 5.69
C PRO A 207 -1.33 32.01 4.99
N ALA A 208 -1.61 33.14 5.65
CA ALA A 208 -1.23 34.44 5.13
C ALA A 208 0.28 34.54 4.94
N GLY A 209 0.71 34.99 3.77
CA GLY A 209 2.14 35.10 3.41
C GLY A 209 2.81 33.78 3.01
N TYR A 210 2.09 32.65 2.98
CA TYR A 210 2.63 31.40 2.46
C TYR A 210 2.88 31.51 0.94
N PRO A 211 4.05 31.09 0.41
CA PRO A 211 4.45 31.38 -0.97
C PRO A 211 3.69 30.57 -2.03
N LEU A 212 2.99 29.51 -1.62
CA LEU A 212 2.28 28.61 -2.52
C LEU A 212 0.79 28.54 -2.21
N THR A 213 -0.01 28.16 -3.21
CA THR A 213 -1.42 27.82 -3.01
C THR A 213 -1.61 26.31 -3.10
N PHE A 214 -2.61 25.78 -2.40
CA PHE A 214 -2.91 24.34 -2.43
C PHE A 214 -4.42 24.06 -2.31
N PRO A 215 -4.89 22.88 -2.75
CA PRO A 215 -6.26 22.38 -2.56
C PRO A 215 -6.77 22.45 -1.12
N THR A 216 -7.86 23.18 -0.86
CA THR A 216 -8.60 22.99 0.41
C THR A 216 -9.44 21.71 0.36
N ASP A 217 -9.96 21.36 -0.82
CA ASP A 217 -10.72 20.13 -1.12
C ASP A 217 -9.86 18.86 -1.27
N GLY A 218 -8.53 19.02 -1.34
CA GLY A 218 -7.61 17.90 -1.53
C GLY A 218 -7.61 17.28 -2.94
N ILE A 219 -8.11 17.98 -3.96
CA ILE A 219 -8.21 17.46 -5.33
C ILE A 219 -7.17 18.14 -6.25
N LEU A 220 -6.41 17.35 -7.01
CA LEU A 220 -5.61 17.77 -8.16
C LEU A 220 -5.92 16.87 -9.37
N VAL A 221 -5.52 17.27 -10.57
CA VAL A 221 -5.72 16.50 -11.80
C VAL A 221 -4.43 16.41 -12.62
N ASP A 222 -4.26 15.37 -13.40
CA ASP A 222 -3.25 15.28 -14.44
C ASP A 222 -3.86 15.78 -15.75
N ASP A 223 -3.81 17.10 -15.97
CA ASP A 223 -4.42 17.77 -17.11
C ASP A 223 -3.66 19.05 -17.47
N PRO A 224 -2.76 19.00 -18.46
CA PRO A 224 -1.99 20.16 -18.89
C PRO A 224 -2.88 21.36 -19.23
N GLY A 225 -2.59 22.50 -18.59
CA GLY A 225 -3.36 23.74 -18.76
C GLY A 225 -4.48 23.94 -17.73
N HIS A 226 -4.86 22.90 -16.99
CA HIS A 226 -5.80 23.04 -15.88
C HIS A 226 -5.16 23.81 -14.70
N PRO A 227 -5.86 24.73 -14.01
CA PRO A 227 -5.32 25.43 -12.84
C PRO A 227 -4.92 24.50 -11.68
N ARG A 228 -5.51 23.30 -11.63
CA ARG A 228 -5.29 22.26 -10.62
C ARG A 228 -4.41 21.11 -11.14
N ASP A 229 -3.62 21.36 -12.18
CA ASP A 229 -2.70 20.37 -12.72
C ASP A 229 -1.64 19.98 -11.69
N VAL A 230 -1.51 18.68 -11.40
CA VAL A 230 -0.64 18.13 -10.36
C VAL A 230 0.83 18.39 -10.66
N VAL A 231 1.22 18.25 -11.92
CA VAL A 231 2.61 18.45 -12.35
C VAL A 231 2.96 19.94 -12.30
N ARG A 232 2.04 20.83 -12.69
CA ARG A 232 2.20 22.27 -12.51
C ARG A 232 2.33 22.64 -11.03
N ALA A 233 1.51 22.07 -10.15
CA ALA A 233 1.58 22.35 -8.72
C ALA A 233 2.93 21.90 -8.13
N VAL A 234 3.39 20.70 -8.47
CA VAL A 234 4.73 20.21 -8.10
C VAL A 234 5.84 21.08 -8.70
N ARG A 235 5.66 21.54 -9.95
CA ARG A 235 6.61 22.43 -10.61
C ARG A 235 6.76 23.76 -9.88
N SER A 236 5.67 24.35 -9.39
CA SER A 236 5.74 25.57 -8.58
C SER A 236 6.54 25.37 -7.29
N VAL A 237 6.55 24.16 -6.72
CA VAL A 237 7.43 23.84 -5.57
C VAL A 237 8.90 23.88 -6.00
N PHE A 238 9.25 23.30 -7.16
CA PHE A 238 10.62 23.37 -7.68
C PHE A 238 11.05 24.81 -7.93
N ASP A 239 10.19 25.62 -8.56
CA ASP A 239 10.46 27.05 -8.82
C ASP A 239 10.63 27.87 -7.53
N THR A 240 10.08 27.40 -6.41
CA THR A 240 10.19 28.04 -5.10
C THR A 240 11.45 27.61 -4.34
N VAL A 241 11.86 26.34 -4.49
CA VAL A 241 12.92 25.72 -3.66
C VAL A 241 14.30 25.82 -4.31
N PHE A 242 14.38 25.80 -5.64
CA PHE A 242 15.65 25.71 -6.36
C PHE A 242 15.92 26.96 -7.20
N ASP A 243 17.14 27.49 -7.10
CA ASP A 243 17.61 28.58 -7.97
C ASP A 243 17.62 28.15 -9.46
N ASP A 244 18.06 26.91 -9.75
CA ASP A 244 17.94 26.28 -11.06
C ASP A 244 16.87 25.18 -11.05
N ALA A 245 15.61 25.61 -10.94
CA ALA A 245 14.46 24.72 -10.99
C ALA A 245 14.35 23.94 -12.32
N ASN A 246 14.86 24.48 -13.43
CA ASN A 246 14.83 23.79 -14.72
C ASN A 246 15.84 22.65 -14.75
N GLY A 247 17.09 22.89 -14.36
CA GLY A 247 18.12 21.86 -14.27
C GLY A 247 17.70 20.74 -13.32
N CYS A 248 17.31 21.08 -12.09
CA CYS A 248 16.89 20.09 -11.09
C CYS A 248 15.69 19.25 -11.53
N TRP A 249 14.77 19.83 -12.32
CA TRP A 249 13.60 19.11 -12.84
C TRP A 249 13.97 18.07 -13.89
N HIS A 250 14.87 18.41 -14.83
CA HIS A 250 15.33 17.47 -15.84
C HIS A 250 16.22 16.40 -15.22
N GLU A 251 17.13 16.80 -14.34
CA GLU A 251 17.98 15.87 -13.59
C GLU A 251 17.14 14.88 -12.77
N ALA A 252 16.07 15.33 -12.11
CA ALA A 252 15.17 14.43 -11.40
C ALA A 252 14.56 13.37 -12.31
N ALA A 253 14.18 13.71 -13.55
CA ALA A 253 13.67 12.75 -14.51
C ALA A 253 14.77 11.77 -14.98
N GLU A 254 15.97 12.28 -15.25
CA GLU A 254 17.14 11.47 -15.64
C GLU A 254 17.51 10.45 -14.55
N LEU A 255 17.63 10.89 -13.30
CA LEU A 255 17.94 10.03 -12.14
C LEU A 255 16.83 9.01 -11.83
N LEU A 256 15.60 9.26 -12.26
CA LEU A 256 14.49 8.31 -12.16
C LEU A 256 14.38 7.38 -13.38
N GLY A 257 15.21 7.58 -14.41
CA GLY A 257 15.16 6.81 -15.66
C GLY A 257 13.85 7.00 -16.45
N THR A 258 13.20 8.16 -16.32
CA THR A 258 11.90 8.46 -16.94
C THR A 258 12.02 9.57 -17.97
N LEU A 259 11.12 9.58 -18.97
CA LEU A 259 11.12 10.60 -20.02
C LEU A 259 10.87 12.00 -19.47
N ASP A 260 9.94 12.10 -18.53
CA ASP A 260 9.52 13.33 -17.89
C ASP A 260 8.77 13.02 -16.59
N LEU A 261 8.69 14.00 -15.68
CA LEU A 261 8.06 13.78 -14.38
C LEU A 261 6.54 13.58 -14.45
N ARG A 262 5.84 14.03 -15.51
CA ARG A 262 4.40 13.75 -15.68
C ARG A 262 4.20 12.26 -15.93
N THR A 263 4.99 11.67 -16.82
CA THR A 263 4.99 10.24 -17.09
C THR A 263 5.25 9.44 -15.81
N TRP A 264 6.23 9.88 -15.00
CA TRP A 264 6.54 9.24 -13.72
C TRP A 264 5.39 9.33 -12.71
N PHE A 265 4.77 10.50 -12.52
CA PHE A 265 3.59 10.61 -11.65
C PHE A 265 2.42 9.75 -12.14
N ALA A 266 2.21 9.69 -13.46
CA ALA A 266 1.12 8.93 -14.05
C ALA A 266 1.27 7.41 -13.85
N ARG A 267 2.50 6.88 -13.83
CA ARG A 267 2.76 5.43 -13.91
C ARG A 267 3.55 4.84 -12.76
N ASP A 268 4.59 5.53 -12.32
CA ASP A 268 5.65 4.94 -11.50
C ASP A 268 5.58 5.40 -10.04
N PHE A 269 5.07 6.61 -9.77
CA PHE A 269 4.98 7.20 -8.42
C PHE A 269 4.28 6.31 -7.39
N PHE A 270 3.21 5.61 -7.79
CA PHE A 270 2.34 4.93 -6.83
C PHE A 270 3.06 3.79 -6.09
N GLU A 271 4.04 3.12 -6.71
CA GLU A 271 4.77 2.00 -6.12
C GLU A 271 5.70 2.40 -4.95
N PRO A 272 6.61 3.38 -5.08
CA PRO A 272 7.38 3.87 -3.93
C PRO A 272 6.47 4.54 -2.88
N HIS A 273 5.36 5.16 -3.29
CA HIS A 273 4.39 5.75 -2.37
C HIS A 273 3.69 4.71 -1.50
N ILE A 274 3.12 3.65 -2.08
CA ILE A 274 2.44 2.62 -1.29
C ILE A 274 3.42 1.92 -0.35
N LYS A 275 4.65 1.64 -0.78
CA LYS A 275 5.71 1.06 0.06
C LYS A 275 6.00 1.95 1.27
N ARG A 276 6.15 3.26 1.05
CA ARG A 276 6.38 4.26 2.11
C ARG A 276 5.28 4.29 3.16
N TYR A 277 4.03 4.13 2.74
CA TYR A 277 2.86 4.16 3.62
C TYR A 277 2.39 2.77 4.06
N SER A 278 3.23 1.76 3.92
CA SER A 278 2.95 0.40 4.37
C SER A 278 3.80 0.03 5.59
N LYS A 279 3.19 -0.65 6.56
CA LYS A 279 3.88 -1.21 7.72
C LYS A 279 3.32 -2.58 8.04
N SER A 280 4.19 -3.61 8.05
CA SER A 280 3.78 -5.00 8.15
C SER A 280 2.71 -5.32 7.08
N ARG A 281 1.57 -5.89 7.46
CA ARG A 281 0.46 -6.22 6.55
C ARG A 281 -0.48 -5.04 6.24
N ARG A 282 -0.28 -3.87 6.86
CA ARG A 282 -1.12 -2.69 6.64
C ARG A 282 -0.54 -1.86 5.50
N LYS A 283 -1.30 -1.70 4.42
CA LYS A 283 -1.03 -0.72 3.36
C LYS A 283 -1.98 0.46 3.48
N ALA A 284 -1.46 1.68 3.52
CA ALA A 284 -2.25 2.88 3.75
C ALA A 284 -1.82 4.08 2.90
N PRO A 285 -1.76 3.97 1.55
CA PRO A 285 -1.40 5.09 0.68
C PRO A 285 -2.35 6.27 0.92
N ILE A 286 -1.80 7.49 0.95
CA ILE A 286 -2.55 8.70 1.32
C ILE A 286 -2.86 9.65 0.14
N TYR A 287 -2.09 9.56 -0.94
CA TYR A 287 -2.40 10.16 -2.23
C TYR A 287 -3.01 9.09 -3.12
N TRP A 288 -4.26 9.26 -3.49
CA TRP A 288 -5.01 8.31 -4.30
C TRP A 288 -5.13 8.85 -5.72
N GLN A 289 -4.71 8.06 -6.69
CA GLN A 289 -4.79 8.41 -8.10
C GLN A 289 -5.84 7.52 -8.77
N LEU A 290 -6.94 8.13 -9.22
CA LEU A 290 -8.00 7.49 -10.00
C LEU A 290 -7.80 7.85 -11.47
N ALA A 291 -7.52 6.86 -12.32
CA ALA A 291 -7.04 7.12 -13.68
C ALA A 291 -7.88 6.44 -14.77
N THR A 292 -7.81 6.98 -15.98
CA THR A 292 -8.23 6.27 -17.20
C THR A 292 -7.41 5.01 -17.41
N ALA A 293 -7.92 4.02 -18.15
CA ALA A 293 -7.25 2.73 -18.33
C ALA A 293 -5.84 2.83 -18.92
N SER A 294 -5.60 3.82 -19.79
CA SER A 294 -4.30 4.15 -20.36
C SER A 294 -3.39 4.97 -19.44
N GLY A 295 -3.93 5.56 -18.36
CA GLY A 295 -3.24 6.51 -17.50
C GLY A 295 -3.08 7.91 -18.10
N SER A 296 -3.77 8.20 -19.21
CA SER A 296 -3.69 9.48 -19.94
C SER A 296 -4.36 10.67 -19.24
N TYR A 297 -5.24 10.39 -18.28
CA TYR A 297 -5.84 11.39 -17.40
C TYR A 297 -6.05 10.74 -16.04
N SER A 298 -5.76 11.49 -14.98
CA SER A 298 -5.99 11.02 -13.62
C SER A 298 -6.44 12.13 -12.69
N VAL A 299 -7.20 11.76 -11.67
CA VAL A 299 -7.60 12.62 -10.57
C VAL A 299 -6.87 12.16 -9.31
N TRP A 300 -6.30 13.11 -8.59
CA TRP A 300 -5.52 12.88 -7.39
C TRP A 300 -6.26 13.39 -6.17
N ILE A 301 -6.40 12.54 -5.16
CA ILE A 301 -7.13 12.82 -3.93
C ILE A 301 -6.17 12.67 -2.76
N TYR A 302 -6.06 13.73 -1.95
CA TYR A 302 -5.41 13.65 -0.64
C TYR A 302 -6.42 13.24 0.43
N ILE A 303 -6.27 12.02 0.97
CA ILE A 303 -7.35 11.37 1.73
C ILE A 303 -7.69 12.06 3.05
N HIS A 304 -6.76 12.82 3.62
CA HIS A 304 -6.99 13.55 4.86
C HIS A 304 -7.86 14.79 4.66
N ARG A 305 -8.13 15.18 3.41
CA ARG A 305 -9.10 16.22 3.02
C ARG A 305 -10.36 15.64 2.36
N ALA A 306 -10.41 14.32 2.16
CA ALA A 306 -11.53 13.68 1.51
C ALA A 306 -12.79 13.68 2.39
N THR A 307 -13.94 13.86 1.77
CA THR A 307 -15.27 13.84 2.39
C THR A 307 -16.20 12.91 1.59
N SER A 308 -17.43 12.67 2.06
CA SER A 308 -18.44 11.94 1.26
C SER A 308 -18.71 12.61 -0.09
N ASP A 309 -18.41 13.90 -0.23
CA ASP A 309 -18.76 14.69 -1.40
C ASP A 309 -17.63 14.76 -2.43
N THR A 310 -16.41 14.31 -2.10
CA THR A 310 -15.24 14.45 -2.99
C THR A 310 -15.45 13.78 -4.35
N LEU A 311 -16.05 12.58 -4.40
CA LEU A 311 -16.32 11.93 -5.69
C LEU A 311 -17.40 12.66 -6.51
N PHE A 312 -18.38 13.29 -5.86
CA PHE A 312 -19.35 14.13 -6.55
C PHE A 312 -18.69 15.38 -7.13
N GLN A 313 -17.84 16.06 -6.35
CA GLN A 313 -17.08 17.22 -6.83
C GLN A 313 -16.24 16.90 -8.07
N ILE A 314 -15.62 15.71 -8.12
CA ILE A 314 -14.83 15.27 -9.28
C ILE A 314 -15.68 15.15 -10.55
N LEU A 315 -16.96 14.80 -10.45
CA LEU A 315 -17.86 14.65 -11.60
C LEU A 315 -18.32 15.99 -12.20
N GLU A 316 -18.15 17.09 -11.47
CA GLU A 316 -18.57 18.44 -11.87
C GLU A 316 -17.73 19.04 -13.00
N SER A 317 -18.21 20.17 -13.54
CA SER A 317 -17.55 20.90 -14.62
C SER A 317 -16.15 21.41 -14.28
N SER A 318 -15.82 21.55 -13.00
CA SER A 318 -14.51 22.01 -12.54
C SER A 318 -13.40 20.96 -12.67
N PHE A 319 -13.75 19.70 -12.94
CA PHE A 319 -12.79 18.61 -13.07
C PHE A 319 -13.15 17.68 -14.25
N LEU A 320 -13.51 16.42 -13.97
CA LEU A 320 -13.73 15.40 -15.00
C LEU A 320 -14.91 15.73 -15.91
N GLY A 321 -15.97 16.35 -15.37
CA GLY A 321 -17.11 16.78 -16.16
C GLY A 321 -16.72 17.76 -17.27
N GLY A 322 -16.00 18.82 -16.89
CA GLY A 322 -15.57 19.85 -17.84
C GLY A 322 -14.52 19.35 -18.82
N LYS A 323 -13.57 18.53 -18.35
CA LYS A 323 -12.59 17.87 -19.22
C LYS A 323 -13.28 17.04 -20.30
N LEU A 324 -14.25 16.20 -19.92
CA LEU A 324 -14.99 15.37 -20.86
C LEU A 324 -15.74 16.22 -21.91
N ASP A 325 -16.40 17.30 -21.48
CA ASP A 325 -17.16 18.18 -22.38
C ASP A 325 -16.23 18.95 -23.34
N HIS A 326 -15.06 19.37 -22.86
CA HIS A 326 -14.02 19.98 -23.69
C HIS A 326 -13.52 19.01 -24.77
N GLU A 327 -13.16 17.77 -24.38
CA GLU A 327 -12.63 16.78 -25.31
C GLU A 327 -13.69 16.28 -26.31
N LYS A 328 -14.97 16.24 -25.92
CA LYS A 328 -16.10 16.00 -26.83
C LYS A 328 -16.26 17.13 -27.85
N SER A 329 -16.13 18.38 -27.41
CA SER A 329 -16.21 19.54 -28.30
C SER A 329 -15.06 19.57 -29.30
N LYS A 330 -13.84 19.23 -28.85
CA LYS A 330 -12.67 19.06 -29.71
C LYS A 330 -12.85 17.96 -30.74
N LEU A 331 -13.38 16.80 -30.34
CA LEU A 331 -13.71 15.71 -31.26
C LEU A 331 -14.73 16.14 -32.31
N TYR A 332 -15.77 16.87 -31.89
CA TYR A 332 -16.79 17.39 -32.79
C TYR A 332 -16.21 18.37 -33.83
N ALA A 333 -15.30 19.26 -33.43
CA ALA A 333 -14.60 20.18 -34.33
C ALA A 333 -13.73 19.43 -35.35
N LEU A 334 -12.88 18.49 -34.89
CA LEU A 334 -12.04 17.66 -35.77
C LEU A 334 -12.85 16.88 -36.82
N THR A 335 -14.04 16.41 -36.42
CA THR A 335 -14.96 15.67 -37.29
C THR A 335 -15.63 16.58 -38.33
N ARG A 336 -15.87 17.86 -38.01
CA ARG A 336 -16.54 18.85 -38.88
C ARG A 336 -15.61 19.58 -39.84
N ASP A 337 -14.39 19.89 -39.41
CA ASP A 337 -13.42 20.64 -40.22
C ASP A 337 -12.87 19.83 -41.41
N THR A 338 -13.21 18.54 -41.50
CA THR A 338 -12.91 17.67 -42.64
C THR A 338 -14.01 17.70 -43.70
N GLY A 339 -14.13 18.82 -44.42
CA GLY A 339 -15.01 18.97 -45.59
C GLY A 339 -14.59 18.22 -46.87
N GLY A 340 -13.61 17.30 -46.80
CA GLY A 340 -13.04 16.54 -47.92
C GLY A 340 -12.54 15.13 -47.52
N ILE A 341 -11.86 14.42 -48.43
CA ILE A 341 -11.29 13.09 -48.16
C ILE A 341 -10.25 13.19 -47.03
N ARG A 342 -10.52 12.51 -45.91
CA ARG A 342 -9.63 12.55 -44.73
C ARG A 342 -8.27 11.95 -45.04
N SER A 343 -7.21 12.69 -44.69
CA SER A 343 -5.85 12.16 -44.73
C SER A 343 -5.70 11.00 -43.74
N ALA A 344 -4.65 10.18 -43.89
CA ALA A 344 -4.34 9.14 -42.92
C ALA A 344 -4.02 9.72 -41.53
N SER A 345 -3.41 10.91 -41.48
CA SER A 345 -3.08 11.61 -40.22
C SER A 345 -4.34 12.08 -39.50
N GLN A 346 -5.26 12.72 -40.22
CA GLN A 346 -6.53 13.20 -39.66
C GLN A 346 -7.39 12.05 -39.13
N ARG A 347 -7.40 10.89 -39.82
CA ARG A 347 -8.09 9.69 -39.33
C ARG A 347 -7.51 9.20 -38.01
N ARG A 348 -6.18 9.12 -37.90
CA ARG A 348 -5.50 8.70 -36.67
C ARG A 348 -5.75 9.67 -35.52
N GLU A 349 -5.74 10.97 -35.78
CA GLU A 349 -6.01 11.98 -34.77
C GLU A 349 -7.45 11.87 -34.23
N ILE A 350 -8.43 11.69 -35.12
CA ILE A 350 -9.83 11.44 -34.73
C ILE A 350 -9.92 10.14 -33.91
N GLU A 351 -9.32 9.03 -34.37
CA GLU A 351 -9.33 7.75 -33.63
C GLU A 351 -8.72 7.88 -32.22
N GLN A 352 -7.61 8.61 -32.07
CA GLN A 352 -7.00 8.88 -30.77
C GLN A 352 -7.90 9.72 -29.87
N GLN A 353 -8.53 10.76 -30.44
CA GLN A 353 -9.45 11.61 -29.71
C GLN A 353 -10.73 10.87 -29.29
N GLU A 354 -11.29 10.02 -30.17
CA GLU A 354 -12.43 9.14 -29.87
C GLU A 354 -12.10 8.17 -28.74
N HIS A 355 -10.91 7.55 -28.78
CA HIS A 355 -10.43 6.68 -27.71
C HIS A 355 -10.35 7.43 -26.38
N PHE A 356 -9.74 8.61 -26.35
CA PHE A 356 -9.58 9.40 -25.13
C PHE A 356 -10.93 9.84 -24.54
N VAL A 357 -11.86 10.31 -25.38
CA VAL A 357 -13.23 10.65 -24.95
C VAL A 357 -13.95 9.41 -24.39
N GLY A 358 -13.76 8.25 -25.01
CA GLY A 358 -14.28 6.96 -24.52
C GLY A 358 -13.74 6.60 -23.14
N GLU A 359 -12.43 6.76 -22.92
CA GLU A 359 -11.82 6.50 -21.62
C GLU A 359 -12.29 7.46 -20.52
N LEU A 360 -12.40 8.77 -20.82
CA LEU A 360 -12.93 9.76 -19.88
C LEU A 360 -14.39 9.48 -19.53
N GLN A 361 -15.20 9.08 -20.51
CA GLN A 361 -16.59 8.68 -20.28
C GLN A 361 -16.68 7.43 -19.41
N ALA A 362 -15.79 6.44 -19.62
CA ALA A 362 -15.72 5.25 -18.79
C ALA A 362 -15.32 5.58 -17.35
N LEU A 363 -14.28 6.42 -17.16
CA LEU A 363 -13.87 6.91 -15.84
C LEU A 363 -15.01 7.64 -15.13
N LYS A 364 -15.71 8.57 -15.83
CA LYS A 364 -16.85 9.31 -15.27
C LYS A 364 -17.98 8.37 -14.85
N THR A 365 -18.26 7.35 -15.65
CA THR A 365 -19.31 6.36 -15.37
C THR A 365 -18.99 5.55 -14.12
N GLU A 366 -17.74 5.08 -13.99
CA GLU A 366 -17.32 4.30 -12.82
C GLU A 366 -17.24 5.16 -11.55
N ILE A 367 -16.79 6.41 -11.62
CA ILE A 367 -16.84 7.32 -10.46
C ILE A 367 -18.29 7.61 -10.06
N ALA A 368 -19.19 7.89 -11.02
CA ALA A 368 -20.60 8.13 -10.73
C ALA A 368 -21.32 6.92 -10.12
N ARG A 369 -20.92 5.70 -10.50
CA ARG A 369 -21.40 4.45 -9.94
C ARG A 369 -21.03 4.30 -8.46
N VAL A 370 -19.83 4.72 -8.07
CA VAL A 370 -19.31 4.57 -6.71
C VAL A 370 -19.60 5.76 -5.81
N ALA A 371 -19.77 6.98 -6.36
CA ALA A 371 -19.95 8.21 -5.58
C ALA A 371 -21.07 8.11 -4.51
N PRO A 372 -22.27 7.55 -4.79
CA PRO A 372 -23.31 7.42 -3.78
C PRO A 372 -22.99 6.41 -2.68
N LEU A 373 -22.06 5.48 -2.91
CA LEU A 373 -21.65 4.42 -1.99
C LEU A 373 -20.51 4.87 -1.06
N TRP A 374 -19.80 5.91 -1.47
CA TRP A 374 -18.51 6.24 -0.89
C TRP A 374 -18.66 7.21 0.27
N LYS A 375 -18.59 6.66 1.48
CA LYS A 375 -18.67 7.40 2.74
C LYS A 375 -17.48 7.01 3.62
N PRO A 376 -16.29 7.59 3.37
CA PRO A 376 -15.08 7.13 4.02
C PRO A 376 -15.13 7.31 5.55
N ASN A 377 -14.63 6.32 6.29
CA ASN A 377 -14.54 6.32 7.74
C ASN A 377 -13.15 5.86 8.19
N LEU A 378 -12.49 6.63 9.06
CA LEU A 378 -11.12 6.34 9.52
C LEU A 378 -10.98 4.99 10.24
N HIS A 379 -12.03 4.53 10.93
CA HIS A 379 -12.03 3.25 11.65
C HIS A 379 -12.01 2.03 10.72
N ASP A 380 -12.48 2.18 9.47
CA ASP A 380 -12.48 1.10 8.49
C ASP A 380 -11.10 0.89 7.84
N GLY A 381 -10.18 1.86 8.04
CA GLY A 381 -8.85 1.85 7.45
C GLY A 381 -8.83 2.12 5.95
N VAL A 382 -7.64 2.41 5.41
CA VAL A 382 -7.47 2.84 4.01
C VAL A 382 -7.96 1.78 3.02
N ILE A 383 -7.68 0.50 3.26
CA ILE A 383 -8.02 -0.58 2.34
C ILE A 383 -9.54 -0.69 2.10
N LEU A 384 -10.37 -0.58 3.15
CA LEU A 384 -11.82 -0.68 3.01
C LEU A 384 -12.43 0.58 2.40
N ASN A 385 -11.92 1.76 2.76
CA ASN A 385 -12.35 3.01 2.14
C ASN A 385 -11.99 3.09 0.65
N PHE A 386 -10.88 2.46 0.24
CA PHE A 386 -10.49 2.37 -1.17
C PHE A 386 -11.25 1.25 -1.90
N ALA A 387 -11.61 0.17 -1.21
CA ALA A 387 -12.14 -1.05 -1.84
C ALA A 387 -13.19 -0.84 -2.94
N PRO A 388 -14.21 0.04 -2.81
CA PRO A 388 -15.18 0.29 -3.88
C PRO A 388 -14.57 0.85 -5.19
N LEU A 389 -13.42 1.52 -5.11
CA LEU A 389 -12.73 2.22 -6.20
C LEU A 389 -11.72 1.33 -6.94
N TRP A 390 -11.63 0.03 -6.64
CA TRP A 390 -10.59 -0.87 -7.15
C TRP A 390 -10.45 -0.89 -8.68
N ARG A 391 -11.52 -0.60 -9.43
CA ARG A 391 -11.54 -0.55 -10.91
C ARG A 391 -10.83 0.68 -11.49
N LEU A 392 -10.52 1.67 -10.67
CA LEU A 392 -10.03 2.99 -11.07
C LEU A 392 -8.52 3.17 -10.90
N VAL A 393 -7.78 2.09 -10.63
CA VAL A 393 -6.32 2.13 -10.34
C VAL A 393 -5.51 1.30 -11.34
N PRO A 394 -5.52 1.63 -12.64
CA PRO A 394 -4.83 0.86 -13.67
C PRO A 394 -3.29 0.86 -13.53
N GLN A 395 -2.73 1.86 -12.85
CA GLN A 395 -1.30 2.02 -12.61
C GLN A 395 -0.73 1.00 -11.60
N SER A 396 -1.56 0.36 -10.77
CA SER A 396 -1.09 -0.64 -9.80
C SER A 396 -2.00 -1.86 -9.73
N ARG A 397 -1.57 -2.94 -10.41
CA ARG A 397 -2.31 -4.21 -10.43
C ARG A 397 -2.31 -4.92 -9.07
N SER A 398 -1.22 -4.82 -8.32
CA SER A 398 -1.10 -5.40 -6.98
C SER A 398 -2.10 -4.76 -6.02
N TRP A 399 -2.16 -3.43 -5.99
CA TRP A 399 -3.12 -2.70 -5.17
C TRP A 399 -4.56 -2.92 -5.60
N GLN A 400 -4.81 -2.94 -6.91
CA GLN A 400 -6.13 -3.29 -7.45
C GLN A 400 -6.61 -4.67 -6.98
N ALA A 401 -5.74 -5.68 -7.03
CA ALA A 401 -6.08 -7.03 -6.59
C ALA A 401 -6.39 -7.11 -5.08
N GLU A 402 -5.62 -6.39 -4.26
CA GLU A 402 -5.87 -6.30 -2.82
C GLU A 402 -7.18 -5.57 -2.50
N CYS A 403 -7.45 -4.44 -3.15
CA CYS A 403 -8.71 -3.71 -2.99
C CYS A 403 -9.90 -4.55 -3.42
N LYS A 404 -9.78 -5.28 -4.55
CA LYS A 404 -10.82 -6.21 -5.00
C LYS A 404 -11.05 -7.32 -3.97
N LYS A 405 -9.99 -7.93 -3.44
CA LYS A 405 -10.11 -8.96 -2.40
C LYS A 405 -10.80 -8.41 -1.14
N ALA A 406 -10.49 -7.17 -0.76
CA ALA A 406 -11.13 -6.51 0.37
C ALA A 406 -12.61 -6.22 0.08
N TRP A 407 -12.93 -5.77 -1.13
CA TRP A 407 -14.30 -5.58 -1.60
C TRP A 407 -15.10 -6.89 -1.58
N ASP A 408 -14.55 -7.98 -2.11
CA ASP A 408 -15.20 -9.30 -2.13
C ASP A 408 -15.52 -9.80 -0.70
N LYS A 409 -14.62 -9.58 0.26
CA LYS A 409 -14.83 -9.88 1.69
C LYS A 409 -15.87 -8.96 2.36
N LEU A 410 -15.94 -7.71 1.93
CA LEU A 410 -16.98 -6.78 2.38
C LEU A 410 -18.37 -7.23 1.87
N VAL A 411 -18.43 -7.68 0.61
CA VAL A 411 -19.65 -8.24 -0.01
C VAL A 411 -20.07 -9.54 0.66
N SER A 412 -19.15 -10.44 1.02
CA SER A 412 -19.46 -11.69 1.72
C SER A 412 -19.86 -11.50 3.19
N GLY A 413 -19.61 -10.32 3.77
CA GLY A 413 -19.92 -10.00 5.17
C GLY A 413 -18.85 -10.42 6.17
N GLU A 414 -17.63 -10.73 5.72
CA GLU A 414 -16.46 -10.96 6.59
C GLU A 414 -15.99 -9.69 7.30
N TYR A 415 -16.35 -8.52 6.76
CA TYR A 415 -16.01 -7.20 7.32
C TYR A 415 -17.25 -6.44 7.81
N ASP A 416 -18.26 -7.15 8.33
CA ASP A 416 -19.47 -6.49 8.87
C ASP A 416 -19.21 -5.63 10.11
N TRP A 417 -18.01 -5.66 10.69
CA TRP A 417 -17.56 -4.69 11.70
C TRP A 417 -17.32 -3.28 11.12
N ALA A 418 -17.12 -3.16 9.80
CA ALA A 418 -16.81 -1.89 9.15
C ALA A 418 -18.06 -1.01 8.97
N HIS A 419 -17.91 0.29 9.15
CA HIS A 419 -19.00 1.26 8.97
C HIS A 419 -19.49 1.29 7.53
N LEU A 420 -18.59 1.09 6.55
CA LEU A 420 -18.96 0.94 5.15
C LEU A 420 -19.88 -0.27 4.93
N ALA A 421 -19.68 -1.39 5.65
CA ALA A 421 -20.58 -2.53 5.54
C ALA A 421 -21.99 -2.19 6.05
N MET A 422 -22.10 -1.52 7.20
CA MET A 422 -23.38 -1.03 7.74
C MET A 422 -24.05 -0.03 6.79
N HIS A 423 -23.28 0.83 6.12
CA HIS A 423 -23.81 1.77 5.14
C HIS A 423 -24.40 1.08 3.90
N LEU A 424 -23.76 0.00 3.44
CA LEU A 424 -24.15 -0.70 2.21
C LEU A 424 -25.23 -1.77 2.44
N TRP A 425 -25.18 -2.49 3.57
CA TRP A 425 -26.07 -3.60 3.91
C TRP A 425 -26.60 -3.50 5.36
N PRO A 426 -27.33 -2.43 5.73
CA PRO A 426 -27.89 -2.29 7.08
C PRO A 426 -28.77 -3.49 7.48
N GLU A 427 -29.56 -4.04 6.55
CA GLU A 427 -30.40 -5.22 6.75
C GLU A 427 -29.61 -6.47 7.12
N ARG A 428 -28.34 -6.56 6.71
CA ARG A 428 -27.46 -7.68 7.06
C ARG A 428 -26.77 -7.41 8.40
N VAL A 429 -26.21 -6.22 8.55
CA VAL A 429 -25.34 -5.89 9.69
C VAL A 429 -26.15 -5.69 10.98
N VAL A 430 -27.30 -5.03 10.92
CA VAL A 430 -28.17 -4.83 12.09
C VAL A 430 -28.62 -6.18 12.67
N LEU A 431 -29.01 -7.13 11.81
CA LEU A 431 -29.40 -8.47 12.28
C LEU A 431 -28.24 -9.20 12.98
N LYS A 432 -27.01 -9.07 12.49
CA LYS A 432 -25.84 -9.66 13.16
C LYS A 432 -25.55 -9.03 14.53
N CYS A 433 -25.88 -7.76 14.74
CA CYS A 433 -25.67 -7.08 16.03
C CYS A 433 -26.55 -7.65 17.16
N ILE A 434 -27.67 -8.29 16.83
CA ILE A 434 -28.54 -8.99 17.79
C ILE A 434 -27.79 -10.17 18.43
N ASP A 435 -26.96 -10.85 17.63
CA ASP A 435 -26.28 -12.07 18.05
C ASP A 435 -24.81 -11.87 18.45
N ASP A 436 -24.19 -10.77 18.04
CA ASP A 436 -22.80 -10.43 18.31
C ASP A 436 -22.67 -9.05 18.95
N ARG A 437 -22.34 -9.04 20.25
CA ARG A 437 -22.12 -7.81 21.02
C ARG A 437 -20.97 -6.96 20.47
N SER A 438 -19.91 -7.59 19.98
CA SER A 438 -18.75 -6.85 19.44
C SER A 438 -19.13 -6.07 18.19
N LEU A 439 -19.97 -6.65 17.34
CA LEU A 439 -20.56 -5.94 16.19
C LEU A 439 -21.53 -4.85 16.67
N ALA A 440 -22.35 -5.10 17.68
CA ALA A 440 -23.24 -4.10 18.24
C ALA A 440 -22.45 -2.88 18.77
N ILE A 441 -21.33 -3.10 19.47
CA ILE A 441 -20.42 -2.04 19.93
C ILE A 441 -19.86 -1.26 18.74
N ALA A 442 -19.34 -1.95 17.72
CA ALA A 442 -18.75 -1.31 16.55
C ALA A 442 -19.71 -0.34 15.84
N HIS A 443 -21.03 -0.61 15.92
CA HIS A 443 -22.07 0.19 15.26
C HIS A 443 -22.92 1.06 16.20
N GLY A 444 -22.56 1.14 17.49
CA GLY A 444 -23.32 1.92 18.48
C GLY A 444 -24.73 1.39 18.74
N LEU A 445 -24.92 0.07 18.64
CA LEU A 445 -26.18 -0.65 18.87
C LEU A 445 -26.14 -1.55 20.12
N GLU A 446 -25.08 -1.44 20.93
CA GLU A 446 -24.91 -2.21 22.15
C GLU A 446 -26.11 -2.06 23.10
N GLU A 447 -26.41 -0.83 23.53
CA GLU A 447 -27.52 -0.51 24.45
C GLU A 447 -28.92 -0.84 23.90
N VAL A 448 -29.02 -1.15 22.61
CA VAL A 448 -30.27 -1.55 21.97
C VAL A 448 -30.49 -3.06 22.11
N PHE A 449 -29.45 -3.84 21.82
CA PHE A 449 -29.54 -5.29 21.73
C PHE A 449 -28.94 -6.03 22.93
N TRP A 450 -28.26 -5.31 23.83
CA TRP A 450 -27.53 -5.86 24.95
C TRP A 450 -27.73 -4.99 26.19
N HIS A 451 -27.77 -5.62 27.36
CA HIS A 451 -27.78 -4.93 28.64
C HIS A 451 -26.83 -5.64 29.61
N GLU A 452 -26.23 -4.87 30.51
CA GLU A 452 -25.43 -5.39 31.60
C GLU A 452 -26.35 -5.71 32.80
N ASP A 453 -26.30 -6.95 33.27
CA ASP A 453 -27.03 -7.35 34.47
C ASP A 453 -26.30 -6.88 35.74
N ALA A 454 -26.95 -7.05 36.90
CA ALA A 454 -26.38 -6.64 38.18
C ALA A 454 -25.07 -7.35 38.56
N SER A 455 -24.68 -8.41 37.84
CA SER A 455 -23.41 -9.14 38.05
C SER A 455 -22.27 -8.66 37.15
N GLY A 456 -22.52 -7.67 36.28
CA GLY A 456 -21.56 -7.22 35.27
C GLY A 456 -21.48 -8.14 34.05
N SER A 457 -22.46 -9.03 33.88
CA SER A 457 -22.54 -9.92 32.72
C SER A 457 -23.47 -9.33 31.66
N TRP A 458 -23.08 -9.43 30.40
CA TRP A 458 -23.83 -8.87 29.29
C TRP A 458 -24.79 -9.88 28.69
N GLN A 459 -26.08 -9.52 28.66
CA GLN A 459 -27.17 -10.36 28.22
C GLN A 459 -27.87 -9.75 27.00
N LYS A 460 -28.37 -10.61 26.10
CA LYS A 460 -29.18 -10.16 24.96
C LYS A 460 -30.49 -9.55 25.44
N GLN A 461 -30.83 -8.40 24.90
CA GLN A 461 -32.11 -7.73 25.09
C GLN A 461 -33.13 -8.29 24.10
N GLN A 462 -34.35 -8.53 24.58
CA GLN A 462 -35.48 -8.85 23.71
C GLN A 462 -35.94 -7.56 23.05
N VAL A 463 -35.74 -7.48 21.74
CA VAL A 463 -36.15 -6.34 20.91
C VAL A 463 -37.15 -6.85 19.88
N ASP A 464 -38.28 -6.17 19.76
CA ASP A 464 -39.31 -6.55 18.80
C ASP A 464 -38.84 -6.32 17.34
N GLU A 465 -39.46 -7.05 16.41
CA GLU A 465 -39.14 -6.95 14.98
C GLU A 465 -39.39 -5.54 14.41
N THR A 466 -40.33 -4.76 14.99
CA THR A 466 -40.64 -3.42 14.51
C THR A 466 -39.51 -2.43 14.79
N THR A 467 -38.84 -2.58 15.93
CA THR A 467 -37.68 -1.80 16.34
C THR A 467 -36.48 -2.15 15.47
N VAL A 468 -36.24 -3.45 15.21
CA VAL A 468 -35.20 -3.90 14.29
C VAL A 468 -35.43 -3.33 12.89
N GLN A 469 -36.65 -3.41 12.36
CA GLN A 469 -36.98 -2.86 11.05
C GLN A 469 -36.77 -1.34 10.99
N LYS A 470 -37.16 -0.61 12.04
CA LYS A 470 -36.92 0.84 12.14
C LYS A 470 -35.44 1.18 12.06
N LEU A 471 -34.57 0.44 12.75
CA LEU A 471 -33.11 0.66 12.71
C LEU A 471 -32.53 0.41 11.32
N ILE A 472 -33.05 -0.58 10.59
CA ILE A 472 -32.67 -0.87 9.21
C ILE A 472 -33.13 0.26 8.29
N ASP A 473 -34.39 0.71 8.41
CA ASP A 473 -34.97 1.75 7.58
C ASP A 473 -34.25 3.10 7.76
N GLU A 474 -33.92 3.48 9.00
CA GLU A 474 -33.16 4.69 9.33
C GLU A 474 -31.76 4.73 8.68
N ARG A 475 -31.18 3.56 8.39
CA ARG A 475 -29.84 3.41 7.80
C ARG A 475 -29.89 3.09 6.31
N THR A 476 -31.06 2.79 5.77
CA THR A 476 -31.22 2.40 4.38
C THR A 476 -31.40 3.64 3.51
N SER A 477 -30.58 3.75 2.46
CA SER A 477 -30.74 4.77 1.42
C SER A 477 -31.06 4.10 0.09
N ALA A 478 -32.17 4.50 -0.53
CA ALA A 478 -32.59 3.99 -1.83
C ALA A 478 -31.53 4.26 -2.92
N THR A 479 -30.88 5.43 -2.87
CA THR A 479 -29.80 5.80 -3.78
C THR A 479 -28.58 4.89 -3.61
N VAL A 480 -28.19 4.60 -2.36
CA VAL A 480 -27.09 3.67 -2.04
C VAL A 480 -27.43 2.28 -2.55
N LYS A 481 -28.65 1.78 -2.31
CA LYS A 481 -29.08 0.46 -2.78
C LYS A 481 -29.08 0.34 -4.30
N ALA A 482 -29.54 1.37 -5.00
CA ALA A 482 -29.53 1.41 -6.45
C ALA A 482 -28.10 1.39 -7.01
N ALA A 483 -27.22 2.25 -6.49
CA ALA A 483 -25.82 2.31 -6.89
C ALA A 483 -25.06 1.03 -6.55
N LEU A 484 -25.37 0.38 -5.43
CA LEU A 484 -24.71 -0.87 -5.01
C LEU A 484 -25.11 -2.02 -5.94
N LYS A 485 -26.40 -2.11 -6.28
CA LYS A 485 -26.89 -3.08 -7.26
C LYS A 485 -26.20 -2.87 -8.61
N ASP A 486 -26.09 -1.62 -9.06
CA ASP A 486 -25.41 -1.27 -10.29
C ASP A 486 -23.93 -1.70 -10.23
N LEU A 487 -23.19 -1.37 -9.15
CA LEU A 487 -21.80 -1.76 -8.95
C LEU A 487 -21.57 -3.28 -8.94
N LEU A 488 -22.43 -4.05 -8.25
CA LEU A 488 -22.33 -5.50 -8.18
C LEU A 488 -22.65 -6.18 -9.52
N SER A 489 -23.54 -5.59 -10.32
CA SER A 489 -23.91 -6.11 -11.64
C SER A 489 -22.95 -5.70 -12.75
N ALA A 490 -22.09 -4.70 -12.51
CA ALA A 490 -21.16 -4.18 -13.50
C ALA A 490 -20.16 -5.26 -13.92
N ALA A 491 -20.11 -5.57 -15.22
CA ALA A 491 -19.06 -6.42 -15.76
C ALA A 491 -17.68 -5.82 -15.45
N THR A 492 -16.72 -6.66 -15.09
CA THR A 492 -15.32 -6.24 -15.02
C THR A 492 -14.86 -5.94 -16.43
N SER A 493 -14.64 -4.66 -16.75
CA SER A 493 -13.98 -4.30 -18.01
C SER A 493 -12.61 -4.97 -18.04
N ALA A 494 -12.47 -6.01 -18.86
CA ALA A 494 -11.19 -6.63 -19.11
C ALA A 494 -10.29 -5.56 -19.72
N VAL A 495 -9.25 -5.14 -18.97
CA VAL A 495 -8.16 -4.33 -19.49
C VAL A 495 -7.68 -5.01 -20.78
N SER A 496 -7.99 -4.41 -21.92
CA SER A 496 -7.60 -4.93 -23.22
C SER A 496 -6.07 -5.05 -23.23
N LYS A 497 -5.56 -6.27 -23.36
CA LYS A 497 -4.14 -6.51 -23.66
C LYS A 497 -3.83 -5.74 -24.94
N GLY A 498 -3.16 -4.59 -24.81
CA GLY A 498 -2.63 -3.84 -25.95
C GLY A 498 -1.73 -4.75 -26.76
N ARG A 499 -2.22 -5.22 -27.90
CA ARG A 499 -1.43 -5.98 -28.86
C ARG A 499 -0.53 -4.96 -29.56
N LYS A 500 0.77 -4.94 -29.23
CA LYS A 500 1.78 -4.18 -29.99
C LYS A 500 1.62 -4.49 -31.50
N PRO A 501 1.60 -3.49 -32.39
CA PRO A 501 1.61 -3.75 -33.82
C PRO A 501 2.99 -4.32 -34.19
N GLN A 502 3.04 -5.58 -34.62
CA GLN A 502 4.23 -6.14 -35.25
C GLN A 502 4.44 -5.44 -36.60
N ALA A 503 5.60 -4.81 -36.76
CA ALA A 503 6.06 -4.28 -38.02
C ALA A 503 6.18 -5.40 -39.06
N LYS A 504 5.60 -5.18 -40.24
CA LYS A 504 5.65 -6.10 -41.38
C LYS A 504 7.04 -6.02 -42.04
N SER A 505 7.73 -7.15 -42.12
CA SER A 505 8.74 -7.39 -43.16
C SER A 505 8.26 -8.51 -44.10
N SER A 506 8.32 -8.18 -45.39
CA SER A 506 8.16 -8.94 -46.63
C SER A 506 8.11 -10.49 -46.63
N SER A 507 7.05 -10.97 -47.31
CA SER A 507 6.67 -12.25 -47.96
C SER A 507 7.76 -13.03 -48.74
N PRO A 508 7.43 -14.17 -49.41
CA PRO A 508 6.57 -15.33 -49.07
C PRO A 508 7.21 -16.70 -49.43
N GLN A 509 6.70 -17.82 -48.90
CA GLN A 509 6.46 -19.02 -49.73
C GLN A 509 5.50 -20.03 -49.09
N SER A 510 4.77 -20.68 -50.00
CA SER A 510 3.58 -21.52 -49.92
C SER A 510 3.69 -22.84 -49.14
N ALA A 511 2.61 -23.22 -48.43
CA ALA A 511 1.92 -24.49 -48.64
C ALA A 511 0.52 -24.47 -47.98
N ALA A 512 -0.48 -24.97 -48.71
CA ALA A 512 -1.91 -24.98 -48.40
C ALA A 512 -2.30 -26.04 -47.32
N PRO A 513 -3.51 -25.95 -46.74
CA PRO A 513 -3.86 -26.58 -45.47
C PRO A 513 -4.57 -27.92 -45.62
N LYS A 514 -4.54 -28.76 -44.57
CA LYS A 514 -5.50 -29.85 -44.36
C LYS A 514 -6.34 -29.55 -43.13
N PHE A 515 -7.64 -29.34 -43.38
CA PHE A 515 -8.72 -29.22 -42.40
C PHE A 515 -9.18 -30.62 -41.96
N VAL A 516 -9.36 -30.84 -40.66
CA VAL A 516 -10.41 -31.68 -40.06
C VAL A 516 -10.83 -31.02 -38.72
N PRO A 517 -12.14 -30.90 -38.41
CA PRO A 517 -12.65 -29.97 -37.41
C PRO A 517 -12.66 -30.58 -36.00
N THR A 518 -12.30 -29.80 -34.98
CA THR A 518 -12.61 -30.17 -33.59
C THR A 518 -13.65 -29.19 -33.03
N ILE A 519 -14.74 -29.80 -32.59
CA ILE A 519 -15.95 -29.23 -32.02
C ILE A 519 -15.61 -28.42 -30.77
N ALA A 520 -16.22 -27.24 -30.67
CA ALA A 520 -16.13 -26.36 -29.52
C ALA A 520 -16.67 -27.04 -28.25
N ARG A 521 -15.89 -27.00 -27.16
CA ARG A 521 -16.35 -27.38 -25.82
C ARG A 521 -16.41 -26.12 -24.94
N ALA A 522 -17.57 -25.96 -24.30
CA ALA A 522 -17.96 -24.89 -23.38
C ALA A 522 -17.01 -24.76 -22.16
N PRO A 523 -16.99 -23.60 -21.47
CA PRO A 523 -16.02 -23.32 -20.41
C PRO A 523 -16.22 -24.21 -19.18
N ALA A 524 -15.10 -24.63 -18.59
CA ALA A 524 -15.03 -25.64 -17.53
C ALA A 524 -15.58 -25.12 -16.19
N ALA A 525 -16.53 -25.88 -15.63
CA ALA A 525 -16.96 -25.79 -14.25
C ALA A 525 -15.84 -26.26 -13.29
N GLU A 526 -15.80 -25.69 -12.09
CA GLU A 526 -14.94 -26.10 -10.99
C GLU A 526 -15.03 -27.62 -10.76
N ALA A 527 -13.90 -28.31 -10.89
CA ALA A 527 -13.83 -29.76 -10.82
C ALA A 527 -13.96 -30.26 -9.38
N ILE A 528 -15.15 -30.76 -9.04
CA ILE A 528 -15.38 -31.68 -7.92
C ILE A 528 -14.50 -32.92 -8.14
N VAL A 529 -13.69 -33.30 -7.15
CA VAL A 529 -12.90 -34.55 -7.21
C VAL A 529 -13.88 -35.72 -7.27
N ASP A 530 -13.75 -36.61 -8.26
CA ASP A 530 -14.64 -37.76 -8.35
C ASP A 530 -14.42 -38.74 -7.17
N GLU A 531 -15.51 -39.38 -6.75
CA GLU A 531 -15.52 -40.27 -5.59
C GLU A 531 -14.65 -41.53 -5.81
N ALA A 532 -14.39 -41.91 -7.06
CA ALA A 532 -13.52 -43.03 -7.40
C ALA A 532 -12.05 -42.71 -7.04
N THR A 533 -11.60 -41.50 -7.33
CA THR A 533 -10.25 -41.01 -6.98
C THR A 533 -10.06 -40.94 -5.47
N LEU A 534 -11.08 -40.48 -4.72
CA LEU A 534 -11.04 -40.47 -3.25
C LEU A 534 -10.89 -41.89 -2.67
N ASN A 535 -11.64 -42.85 -3.21
CA ASN A 535 -11.57 -44.25 -2.76
C ASN A 535 -10.21 -44.90 -3.07
N VAL A 536 -9.64 -44.64 -4.24
CA VAL A 536 -8.30 -45.14 -4.61
C VAL A 536 -7.23 -44.58 -3.67
N VAL A 537 -7.30 -43.28 -3.37
CA VAL A 537 -6.37 -42.61 -2.44
C VAL A 537 -6.52 -43.16 -1.02
N LYS A 538 -7.76 -43.30 -0.52
CA LYS A 538 -8.05 -43.85 0.82
C LYS A 538 -7.55 -45.31 0.94
N ALA A 539 -7.77 -46.12 -0.09
CA ALA A 539 -7.29 -47.50 -0.13
C ALA A 539 -5.76 -47.58 -0.11
N ALA A 540 -5.07 -46.72 -0.87
CA ALA A 540 -3.60 -46.67 -0.86
C ALA A 540 -3.03 -46.28 0.50
N ILE A 541 -3.67 -45.32 1.19
CA ILE A 541 -3.28 -44.91 2.54
C ILE A 541 -3.44 -46.07 3.55
N SER A 542 -4.54 -46.83 3.46
CA SER A 542 -4.82 -47.94 4.38
C SER A 542 -3.83 -49.12 4.29
N ARG A 543 -3.10 -49.25 3.17
CA ARG A 543 -2.16 -50.35 2.94
C ARG A 543 -0.81 -50.16 3.64
N VAL A 544 -0.50 -48.94 4.11
CA VAL A 544 0.79 -48.63 4.74
C VAL A 544 0.61 -48.63 6.26
N ALA A 545 1.10 -49.68 6.92
CA ALA A 545 1.11 -49.76 8.38
C ALA A 545 1.92 -48.59 8.97
N GLY A 546 1.30 -47.81 9.86
CA GLY A 546 1.91 -46.59 10.44
C GLY A 546 1.72 -45.32 9.60
N GLY A 547 0.97 -45.38 8.50
CA GLY A 547 0.57 -44.24 7.68
C GLY A 547 1.41 -44.04 6.42
N ALA A 548 0.75 -43.62 5.34
CA ALA A 548 1.36 -43.40 4.03
C ALA A 548 1.87 -41.96 3.88
N SER A 549 3.04 -41.77 3.29
CA SER A 549 3.48 -40.46 2.80
C SER A 549 2.85 -40.14 1.44
N LYS A 550 2.93 -38.88 1.02
CA LYS A 550 2.51 -38.47 -0.34
C LYS A 550 3.20 -39.32 -1.42
N ALA A 551 4.50 -39.57 -1.28
CA ALA A 551 5.27 -40.36 -2.23
C ALA A 551 4.76 -41.81 -2.32
N ASP A 552 4.40 -42.42 -1.19
CA ASP A 552 3.87 -43.78 -1.15
C ASP A 552 2.55 -43.89 -1.92
N VAL A 553 1.66 -42.90 -1.78
CA VAL A 553 0.37 -42.90 -2.46
C VAL A 553 0.51 -42.63 -3.95
N LEU A 554 1.35 -41.68 -4.36
CA LEU A 554 1.60 -41.40 -5.77
C LEU A 554 2.21 -42.62 -6.48
N ALA A 555 3.17 -43.28 -5.84
CA ALA A 555 3.77 -44.51 -6.38
C ALA A 555 2.75 -45.66 -6.50
N ALA A 556 1.82 -45.78 -5.55
CA ALA A 556 0.83 -46.86 -5.54
C ALA A 556 -0.37 -46.63 -6.46
N THR A 557 -0.71 -45.37 -6.75
CA THR A 557 -1.95 -45.03 -7.48
C THR A 557 -1.72 -44.43 -8.86
N GLY A 558 -0.53 -43.88 -9.13
CA GLY A 558 -0.19 -43.24 -10.40
C GLY A 558 -0.93 -41.93 -10.68
N ILE A 559 -1.64 -41.38 -9.69
CA ILE A 559 -2.37 -40.11 -9.84
C ILE A 559 -1.41 -38.92 -9.91
N SER A 560 -1.88 -37.79 -10.46
CA SER A 560 -1.08 -36.57 -10.51
C SER A 560 -0.93 -35.93 -9.13
N ASP A 561 0.12 -35.13 -8.95
CA ASP A 561 0.31 -34.30 -7.75
C ASP A 561 -0.89 -33.40 -7.43
N ALA A 562 -1.52 -32.87 -8.49
CA ALA A 562 -2.68 -31.99 -8.38
C ALA A 562 -3.91 -32.78 -7.87
N ASP A 563 -4.13 -33.99 -8.36
CA ASP A 563 -5.26 -34.83 -7.96
C ASP A 563 -5.07 -35.36 -6.55
N TRP A 564 -3.84 -35.74 -6.17
CA TRP A 564 -3.50 -36.05 -4.78
C TRP A 564 -3.82 -34.89 -3.84
N ASN A 565 -3.37 -33.66 -4.17
CA ASN A 565 -3.59 -32.50 -3.29
C ASN A 565 -5.09 -32.20 -3.09
N LYS A 566 -5.89 -32.35 -4.15
CA LYS A 566 -7.34 -32.18 -4.04
C LYS A 566 -8.00 -33.32 -3.26
N ALA A 567 -7.62 -34.56 -3.53
CA ALA A 567 -8.19 -35.74 -2.88
C ALA A 567 -7.87 -35.81 -1.39
N VAL A 568 -6.63 -35.53 -0.99
CA VAL A 568 -6.23 -35.55 0.43
C VAL A 568 -6.88 -34.43 1.22
N THR A 569 -7.09 -33.25 0.62
CA THR A 569 -7.82 -32.15 1.24
C THR A 569 -9.28 -32.56 1.48
N ALA A 570 -9.94 -33.11 0.47
CA ALA A 570 -11.32 -33.59 0.60
C ALA A 570 -11.47 -34.72 1.64
N LEU A 571 -10.53 -35.67 1.71
CA LEU A 571 -10.55 -36.75 2.71
C LEU A 571 -10.28 -36.27 4.14
N LEU A 572 -9.46 -35.23 4.31
CA LEU A 572 -9.23 -34.59 5.62
C LEU A 572 -10.47 -33.82 6.08
N ASP A 573 -11.10 -33.05 5.19
CA ASP A 573 -12.30 -32.28 5.48
C ASP A 573 -13.49 -33.19 5.84
N ARG A 574 -13.59 -34.35 5.18
CA ARG A 574 -14.59 -35.40 5.50
C ARG A 574 -14.24 -36.21 6.76
N GLY A 575 -13.02 -36.05 7.28
CA GLY A 575 -12.54 -36.79 8.45
C GLY A 575 -12.22 -38.28 8.20
N ASP A 576 -12.14 -38.70 6.94
CA ASP A 576 -11.83 -40.07 6.53
C ASP A 576 -10.37 -40.48 6.79
N VAL A 577 -9.48 -39.48 6.81
CA VAL A 577 -8.03 -39.62 6.97
C VAL A 577 -7.57 -38.61 8.02
N THR A 578 -6.55 -38.98 8.79
CA THR A 578 -5.87 -38.10 9.74
C THR A 578 -4.43 -37.86 9.29
N ARG A 579 -3.92 -36.66 9.55
CA ARG A 579 -2.57 -36.24 9.18
C ARG A 579 -1.70 -36.13 10.43
N THR A 580 -0.55 -36.80 10.42
CA THR A 580 0.44 -36.79 11.50
C THR A 580 1.81 -36.38 10.97
N GLY A 581 2.52 -35.48 11.66
CA GLY A 581 3.84 -34.95 11.25
C GLY A 581 3.78 -33.62 10.47
N GLN A 582 4.94 -32.99 10.27
CA GLN A 582 5.09 -31.72 9.52
C GLN A 582 6.14 -31.84 8.39
N LYS A 583 5.95 -31.08 7.30
CA LYS A 583 6.84 -31.01 6.12
C LYS A 583 7.13 -32.40 5.51
N ARG A 584 8.41 -32.75 5.29
CA ARG A 584 8.85 -34.01 4.65
C ARG A 584 8.51 -35.28 5.44
N GLY A 585 8.11 -35.16 6.71
CA GLY A 585 7.69 -36.27 7.58
C GLY A 585 6.17 -36.50 7.66
N THR A 586 5.37 -35.82 6.83
CA THR A 586 3.92 -35.92 6.88
C THR A 586 3.43 -37.32 6.47
N ARG A 587 2.70 -37.98 7.35
CA ARG A 587 2.04 -39.27 7.11
C ARG A 587 0.53 -39.14 7.26
N TYR A 588 -0.19 -39.89 6.45
CA TYR A 588 -1.64 -39.96 6.42
C TYR A 588 -2.09 -41.33 6.89
N GLN A 589 -3.08 -41.39 7.76
CA GLN A 589 -3.65 -42.63 8.28
C GLN A 589 -5.17 -42.59 8.15
N THR A 590 -5.75 -43.63 7.56
CA THR A 590 -7.21 -43.80 7.53
C THR A 590 -7.73 -44.01 8.95
N LYS A 591 -8.82 -43.33 9.32
CA LYS A 591 -9.51 -43.65 10.58
C LYS A 591 -10.11 -45.06 10.44
N VAL A 592 -9.72 -45.97 11.32
CA VAL A 592 -10.37 -47.29 11.45
C VAL A 592 -11.73 -47.05 12.08
N SER A 593 -12.81 -47.43 11.39
CA SER A 593 -14.17 -47.46 11.96
C SER A 593 -14.28 -48.51 13.06
#